data_AF-A0AA43RMU3-F1
#
_entry.id   AF-A0AA43RMU3-F1
#
_cell.length_a   1.000
_cell.length_b   1.000
_cell.length_c   1.000
_cell.angle_alpha   90.00
_cell.angle_beta   90.00
_cell.angle_gamma   90.00
#
_symmetry.space_group_name_H-M   'P 1'
#
loop_
_entity.id
_entity.type
_entity.pdbx_description
1 polymer ?
#
loop_
_entity_poly.entity_id
_entity_poly.type
_entity_poly.pdbx_seq_one_letter_code
_entity_poly.pdbx_strand_id
1 'polypeptide(L)'
;MAKVSKKGQIFFPVDWIKKLGGLKEGELLFLHVDENNHKIWISKTRLHDKVITAPLLSENQLTIPVKIRDLFEIEAGDTIEFGYSDDQKYVYFKKKLDTYKCPICTGTGNIENHKCAVCRETGVIEVEKFQDQFLRLFEQSRVYGIAVNYSWDDFEPTTGEITPRLYPQVRMFSKEYPQHLLDRMQDYYQLRIIEEFSPNSISDIKLFQTPSDVLLNEILTLVKTEDAKKEIRSWFRGKKSVFASALEEMK
;
A
#
# COMPACT_ATOMS: atom_id res chain seq x y z
N MET A 1 0.33 -0.38 -21.06
CA MET A 1 0.52 0.77 -20.15
C MET A 1 0.36 2.05 -20.95
N ALA A 2 -0.12 3.13 -20.35
CA ALA A 2 -0.28 4.42 -21.02
C ALA A 2 0.33 5.54 -20.18
N LYS A 3 0.92 6.56 -20.81
CA LYS A 3 1.43 7.75 -20.12
C LYS A 3 0.36 8.82 -20.05
N VAL A 4 0.27 9.49 -18.91
CA VAL A 4 -0.65 10.62 -18.71
C VAL A 4 -0.05 11.88 -19.36
N SER A 5 -0.80 12.50 -20.25
CA SER A 5 -0.39 13.74 -20.92
C SER A 5 -0.50 14.96 -19.99
N LYS A 6 0.04 16.11 -20.42
CA LYS A 6 -0.12 17.40 -19.71
C LYS A 6 -1.59 17.81 -19.53
N LYS A 7 -2.51 17.28 -20.33
CA LYS A 7 -3.95 17.54 -20.24
C LYS A 7 -4.70 16.50 -19.39
N GLY A 8 -3.99 15.58 -18.75
CA GLY A 8 -4.61 14.46 -18.01
C GLY A 8 -5.20 13.38 -18.93
N GLN A 9 -4.75 13.31 -20.18
CA GLN A 9 -5.25 12.34 -21.16
C GLN A 9 -4.38 11.10 -21.19
N ILE A 10 -4.99 9.95 -21.44
CA ILE A 10 -4.31 8.69 -21.70
C ILE A 10 -4.79 8.10 -23.01
N PHE A 11 -3.91 7.40 -23.70
CA PHE A 11 -4.30 6.56 -24.82
C PHE A 11 -4.92 5.27 -24.27
N PHE A 12 -6.18 5.00 -24.61
CA PHE A 12 -6.88 3.78 -24.22
C PHE A 12 -6.45 2.65 -25.18
N PRO A 13 -5.73 1.61 -24.70
CA PRO A 13 -5.24 0.58 -25.61
C PRO A 13 -6.35 -0.17 -26.34
N VAL A 14 -6.13 -0.44 -27.62
CA VAL A 14 -7.11 -1.05 -28.54
C VAL A 14 -7.63 -2.40 -28.04
N ASP A 15 -6.78 -3.20 -27.39
CA ASP A 15 -7.19 -4.51 -26.88
C ASP A 15 -8.26 -4.41 -25.78
N TRP A 16 -8.17 -3.38 -24.93
CA TRP A 16 -9.18 -3.14 -23.89
C TRP A 16 -10.47 -2.58 -24.47
N ILE A 17 -10.39 -1.78 -25.53
CA ILE A 17 -11.56 -1.32 -26.29
C ILE A 17 -12.31 -2.52 -26.87
N LYS A 18 -11.59 -3.48 -27.47
CA LYS A 18 -12.20 -4.72 -27.97
C LYS A 18 -12.87 -5.51 -26.84
N LYS A 19 -12.25 -5.60 -25.66
CA LYS A 19 -12.82 -6.28 -24.48
C LYS A 19 -14.11 -5.62 -23.98
N LEU A 20 -14.26 -4.31 -24.15
CA LEU A 20 -15.51 -3.59 -23.87
C LEU A 20 -16.57 -3.72 -24.98
N GLY A 21 -16.36 -4.58 -25.98
CA GLY A 21 -17.29 -4.77 -27.09
C GLY A 21 -17.17 -3.68 -28.16
N GLY A 22 -16.02 -3.01 -28.23
CA GLY A 22 -15.77 -1.88 -29.13
C GLY A 22 -16.31 -0.57 -28.57
N LEU A 23 -15.61 0.52 -28.86
CA LEU A 23 -15.97 1.89 -28.49
C LEU A 23 -15.80 2.80 -29.71
N LYS A 24 -16.69 3.77 -29.84
CA LYS A 24 -16.63 4.80 -30.88
C LYS A 24 -16.21 6.14 -30.30
N GLU A 25 -15.63 6.99 -31.13
CA GLU A 25 -15.39 8.38 -30.77
C GLU A 25 -16.72 9.07 -30.37
N GLY A 26 -16.67 9.86 -29.30
CA GLY A 26 -17.82 10.51 -28.69
C GLY A 26 -18.64 9.61 -27.76
N GLU A 27 -18.39 8.29 -27.72
CA GLU A 27 -19.10 7.38 -26.83
C GLU A 27 -18.77 7.69 -25.37
N LEU A 28 -19.80 7.82 -24.54
CA LEU A 28 -19.65 8.11 -23.11
C LEU A 28 -19.29 6.84 -22.35
N LEU A 29 -18.17 6.90 -21.63
CA LEU A 29 -17.75 5.87 -20.69
C LEU A 29 -18.14 6.26 -19.28
N PHE A 30 -18.54 5.25 -18.50
CA PHE A 30 -18.84 5.40 -17.08
C PHE A 30 -17.66 4.86 -16.27
N LEU A 31 -17.12 5.74 -15.43
CA LEU A 31 -15.98 5.48 -14.55
C LEU A 31 -16.49 5.29 -13.13
N HIS A 32 -16.24 4.10 -12.59
CA HIS A 32 -16.61 3.70 -11.23
C HIS A 32 -15.35 3.64 -10.39
N VAL A 33 -15.31 4.47 -9.35
CA VAL A 33 -14.16 4.61 -8.47
C VAL A 33 -14.24 3.56 -7.37
N ASP A 34 -13.20 2.74 -7.27
CA ASP A 34 -12.95 1.81 -6.18
C ASP A 34 -11.74 2.33 -5.39
N GLU A 35 -12.04 3.11 -4.35
CA GLU A 35 -11.05 3.81 -3.54
C GLU A 35 -10.14 2.82 -2.80
N ASN A 36 -10.71 1.76 -2.23
CA ASN A 36 -9.98 0.76 -1.44
C ASN A 36 -8.91 0.04 -2.28
N ASN A 37 -9.26 -0.31 -3.53
CA ASN A 37 -8.34 -1.00 -4.42
C ASN A 37 -7.52 -0.06 -5.31
N HIS A 38 -7.74 1.25 -5.21
CA HIS A 38 -7.15 2.26 -6.10
C HIS A 38 -7.37 1.94 -7.58
N LYS A 39 -8.59 1.49 -7.92
CA LYS A 39 -8.99 1.08 -9.27
C LYS A 39 -10.12 1.96 -9.79
N ILE A 40 -10.10 2.21 -11.09
CA ILE A 40 -11.18 2.88 -11.79
C ILE A 40 -11.73 1.90 -12.82
N TRP A 41 -12.91 1.36 -12.54
CA TRP A 41 -13.61 0.46 -13.44
C TRP A 41 -14.28 1.27 -14.56
N ILE A 42 -14.15 0.78 -15.79
CA ILE A 42 -14.71 1.38 -16.99
C ILE A 42 -15.85 0.49 -17.48
N SER A 43 -17.01 1.10 -17.71
CA SER A 43 -18.17 0.42 -18.29
C SER A 43 -18.84 1.28 -19.36
N LYS A 44 -19.65 0.62 -20.19
CA LYS A 44 -20.51 1.25 -21.21
C LYS A 44 -21.91 1.58 -20.69
N THR A 45 -22.24 1.10 -19.51
CA THR A 45 -23.58 1.21 -18.91
C THR A 45 -23.47 1.82 -17.53
N ARG A 46 -24.41 2.71 -17.21
CA ARG A 46 -24.48 3.28 -15.87
C ARG A 46 -24.91 2.20 -14.87
N LEU A 47 -23.97 1.71 -14.06
CA LEU A 47 -24.24 0.67 -13.05
C LEU A 47 -24.88 1.22 -11.77
N HIS A 48 -24.66 2.50 -11.44
CA HIS A 48 -25.24 3.17 -10.26
C HIS A 48 -25.32 4.68 -10.46
N ASP A 49 -25.94 5.40 -9.52
CA ASP A 49 -26.18 6.84 -9.68
C ASP A 49 -24.93 7.70 -9.54
N LYS A 50 -23.96 7.29 -8.70
CA LYS A 50 -22.72 8.03 -8.45
C LYS A 50 -21.59 7.62 -9.40
N VAL A 51 -21.70 7.95 -10.68
CA VAL A 51 -20.65 7.63 -11.69
C VAL A 51 -20.03 8.90 -12.24
N ILE A 52 -18.75 8.85 -12.57
CA ILE A 52 -18.07 9.92 -13.29
C ILE A 52 -18.07 9.54 -14.77
N THR A 53 -18.43 10.46 -15.66
CA THR A 53 -18.46 10.18 -17.10
C THR A 53 -17.27 10.83 -17.81
N ALA A 54 -16.79 10.15 -18.85
CA ALA A 54 -15.78 10.69 -19.74
C ALA A 54 -16.03 10.19 -21.17
N PRO A 55 -16.07 11.08 -22.18
CA PRO A 55 -16.18 10.66 -23.57
C PRO A 55 -14.86 10.05 -24.05
N LEU A 56 -14.95 9.03 -24.90
CA LEU A 56 -13.82 8.61 -25.71
C LEU A 56 -13.58 9.65 -26.81
N LEU A 57 -12.40 10.25 -26.83
CA LEU A 57 -12.00 11.23 -27.83
C LEU A 57 -11.43 10.53 -29.07
N SER A 58 -11.09 11.32 -30.09
CA SER A 58 -10.37 10.84 -31.26
C SER A 58 -9.09 10.09 -30.89
N GLU A 59 -8.66 9.18 -31.76
CA GLU A 59 -7.47 8.36 -31.56
C GLU A 59 -7.50 7.57 -30.24
N ASN A 60 -8.68 7.12 -29.79
CA ASN A 60 -8.84 6.31 -28.57
C ASN A 60 -8.35 7.01 -27.29
N GLN A 61 -8.37 8.34 -27.23
CA GLN A 61 -7.91 9.05 -26.05
C GLN A 61 -9.03 9.17 -25.02
N LEU A 62 -8.70 8.98 -23.74
CA LEU A 62 -9.59 9.21 -22.62
C LEU A 62 -9.02 10.32 -21.74
N THR A 63 -9.80 11.35 -21.46
CA THR A 63 -9.40 12.36 -20.46
C THR A 63 -9.77 11.83 -19.08
N ILE A 64 -8.77 11.64 -18.22
CA ILE A 64 -9.03 11.26 -16.82
C ILE A 64 -9.63 12.49 -16.12
N PRO A 65 -10.88 12.41 -15.63
CA PRO A 65 -11.54 13.53 -14.98
C PRO A 65 -10.74 14.06 -13.80
N VAL A 66 -10.75 15.38 -13.60
CA VAL A 66 -10.00 16.08 -12.53
C VAL A 66 -10.24 15.43 -11.17
N LYS A 67 -11.50 15.14 -10.83
CA LYS A 67 -11.87 14.48 -9.57
C LYS A 67 -11.16 13.13 -9.35
N ILE A 68 -10.96 12.34 -10.39
CA ILE A 68 -10.24 11.06 -10.30
C ILE A 68 -8.74 11.31 -10.16
N ARG A 69 -8.21 12.29 -10.91
CA ARG A 69 -6.79 12.66 -10.82
C ARG A 69 -6.42 13.18 -9.44
N ASP A 70 -7.24 14.04 -8.85
CA ASP A 70 -7.01 14.58 -7.52
C ASP A 70 -7.11 13.48 -6.45
N LEU A 71 -8.08 12.56 -6.59
CA LEU A 71 -8.29 11.48 -5.63
C LEU A 71 -7.14 10.48 -5.59
N PHE A 72 -6.58 10.14 -6.76
CA PHE A 72 -5.49 9.15 -6.88
C PHE A 72 -4.12 9.79 -7.17
N GLU A 73 -4.00 11.11 -6.96
CA GLU A 73 -2.77 11.87 -7.16
C GLU A 73 -2.11 11.57 -8.52
N ILE A 74 -2.92 11.56 -9.59
CA ILE A 74 -2.48 11.27 -10.97
C ILE A 74 -2.03 12.55 -11.65
N GLU A 75 -0.75 12.62 -11.97
CA GLU A 75 -0.09 13.76 -12.58
C GLU A 75 0.36 13.49 -14.01
N ALA A 76 0.73 14.55 -14.72
CA ALA A 76 1.29 14.42 -16.06
C ALA A 76 2.64 13.68 -16.01
N GLY A 77 2.82 12.68 -16.86
CA GLY A 77 4.01 11.82 -16.88
C GLY A 77 3.84 10.50 -16.13
N ASP A 78 2.81 10.37 -15.30
CA ASP A 78 2.48 9.11 -14.63
C ASP A 78 2.15 8.00 -15.63
N THR A 79 2.43 6.77 -15.23
CA THR A 79 2.06 5.58 -16.00
C THR A 79 0.75 5.01 -15.46
N ILE A 80 -0.18 4.71 -16.36
CA ILE A 80 -1.43 4.01 -16.08
C ILE A 80 -1.32 2.56 -16.56
N GLU A 81 -1.69 1.66 -15.67
CA GLU A 81 -1.88 0.24 -15.95
C GLU A 81 -3.35 -0.05 -16.16
N PHE A 82 -3.63 -0.89 -17.15
CA PHE A 82 -4.97 -1.37 -17.44
C PHE A 82 -5.04 -2.85 -17.11
N GLY A 83 -6.17 -3.28 -16.58
CA GLY A 83 -6.45 -4.68 -16.31
C GLY A 83 -7.89 -5.02 -16.61
N TYR A 84 -8.21 -6.29 -16.45
CA TYR A 84 -9.56 -6.81 -16.61
C TYR A 84 -9.83 -7.78 -15.46
N SER A 85 -11.01 -7.68 -14.86
CA SER A 85 -11.50 -8.67 -13.89
C SER A 85 -12.42 -9.64 -14.63
N ASP A 86 -12.08 -10.92 -14.60
CA ASP A 86 -12.94 -11.98 -15.14
C ASP A 86 -14.27 -12.06 -14.37
N ASP A 87 -14.23 -11.80 -13.06
CA ASP A 87 -15.37 -11.86 -12.14
C ASP A 87 -16.39 -10.76 -12.43
N GLN A 88 -15.91 -9.53 -12.61
CA GLN A 88 -16.78 -8.38 -12.87
C GLN A 88 -17.01 -8.12 -14.36
N LYS A 89 -16.22 -8.75 -15.24
CA LYS A 89 -16.20 -8.52 -16.69
C LYS A 89 -15.99 -7.05 -17.10
N TYR A 90 -15.31 -6.28 -16.26
CA TYR A 90 -14.99 -4.88 -16.51
C TYR A 90 -13.49 -4.70 -16.72
N VAL A 91 -13.18 -3.77 -17.62
CA VAL A 91 -11.84 -3.20 -17.73
C VAL A 91 -11.67 -2.20 -16.60
N TYR A 92 -10.51 -2.16 -15.97
CA TYR A 92 -10.15 -1.09 -15.05
C TYR A 92 -8.81 -0.49 -15.44
N PHE A 93 -8.55 0.69 -14.88
CA PHE A 93 -7.20 1.23 -14.85
C PHE A 93 -6.82 1.68 -13.45
N LYS A 94 -5.51 1.73 -13.19
CA LYS A 94 -4.92 2.28 -11.97
C LYS A 94 -3.62 3.01 -12.28
N LYS A 95 -3.23 3.93 -11.41
CA LYS A 95 -1.87 4.49 -11.44
C LYS A 95 -0.89 3.37 -11.15
N LYS A 96 0.14 3.25 -12.00
CA LYS A 96 1.27 2.37 -11.73
C LYS A 96 2.09 3.02 -10.64
N LEU A 97 2.24 2.30 -9.53
CA LEU A 97 3.13 2.69 -8.46
C LEU A 97 4.50 2.04 -8.69
N ASP A 98 5.54 2.70 -8.20
CA ASP A 98 6.86 2.09 -8.12
C ASP A 98 6.79 0.88 -7.20
N THR A 99 7.67 -0.09 -7.43
CA THR A 99 7.71 -1.31 -6.62
C THR A 99 9.12 -1.59 -6.16
N TYR A 100 9.23 -2.19 -4.98
CA TYR A 100 10.49 -2.71 -4.46
C TYR A 100 10.34 -4.18 -4.09
N LYS A 101 11.48 -4.87 -4.01
CA LYS A 101 11.54 -6.28 -3.65
C LYS A 101 11.04 -6.47 -2.21
N CYS A 102 10.10 -7.40 -2.00
CA CYS A 102 9.56 -7.67 -0.68
C CYS A 102 10.68 -8.14 0.27
N PRO A 103 10.92 -7.46 1.41
CA PRO A 103 12.01 -7.80 2.33
C PRO A 103 11.72 -9.09 3.12
N ILE A 104 10.45 -9.49 3.23
CA ILE A 104 10.04 -10.64 4.03
C ILE A 104 10.24 -11.95 3.24
N CYS A 105 9.79 -12.01 1.98
CA CYS A 105 10.01 -13.16 1.12
C CYS A 105 11.20 -13.03 0.17
N THR A 106 11.94 -11.93 0.22
CA THR A 106 13.08 -11.69 -0.67
C THR A 106 12.73 -11.86 -2.15
N GLY A 107 11.56 -11.37 -2.57
CA GLY A 107 11.18 -11.37 -4.00
C GLY A 107 10.47 -12.62 -4.50
N THR A 108 10.36 -13.68 -3.70
CA THR A 108 9.84 -14.98 -4.18
C THR A 108 8.31 -15.07 -4.15
N GLY A 109 7.65 -14.22 -3.37
CA GLY A 109 6.21 -14.32 -3.10
C GLY A 109 5.83 -15.40 -2.07
N ASN A 110 6.77 -16.24 -1.65
CA ASN A 110 6.53 -17.35 -0.73
C ASN A 110 7.68 -17.51 0.27
N ILE A 111 7.40 -18.03 1.47
CA ILE A 111 8.38 -18.21 2.53
C ILE A 111 8.16 -19.58 3.14
N GLU A 112 9.15 -20.47 3.02
CA GLU A 112 9.11 -21.80 3.65
C GLU A 112 7.79 -22.55 3.35
N ASN A 113 7.37 -22.56 2.07
CA ASN A 113 6.11 -23.13 1.58
C ASN A 113 4.81 -22.41 2.00
N HIS A 114 4.91 -21.25 2.64
CA HIS A 114 3.77 -20.40 2.98
C HIS A 114 3.67 -19.21 2.02
N LYS A 115 2.46 -18.77 1.74
CA LYS A 115 2.21 -17.57 0.93
C LYS A 115 2.65 -16.34 1.71
N CYS A 116 3.37 -15.41 1.07
CA CYS A 116 3.77 -14.18 1.76
C CYS A 116 2.60 -13.21 1.81
N ALA A 117 2.00 -13.03 2.98
CA ALA A 117 0.87 -12.11 3.19
C ALA A 117 1.27 -10.63 3.05
N VAL A 118 2.55 -10.29 3.22
CA VAL A 118 3.06 -8.90 3.10
C VAL A 118 3.05 -8.43 1.64
N CYS A 119 3.62 -9.21 0.72
CA CYS A 119 3.62 -8.87 -0.71
C CYS A 119 2.47 -9.54 -1.48
N ARG A 120 1.64 -10.32 -0.81
CA ARG A 120 0.49 -11.02 -1.41
C ARG A 120 0.90 -11.90 -2.58
N GLU A 121 1.92 -12.72 -2.36
CA GLU A 121 2.47 -13.66 -3.36
C GLU A 121 3.13 -13.03 -4.60
N THR A 122 3.14 -11.70 -4.73
CA THR A 122 3.72 -11.02 -5.91
C THR A 122 5.25 -10.95 -5.88
N GLY A 123 5.85 -11.11 -4.70
CA GLY A 123 7.29 -10.90 -4.48
C GLY A 123 7.70 -9.43 -4.37
N VAL A 124 6.82 -8.48 -4.69
CA VAL A 124 7.12 -7.04 -4.68
C VAL A 124 6.10 -6.27 -3.85
N ILE A 125 6.47 -5.08 -3.41
CA ILE A 125 5.59 -4.19 -2.65
C ILE A 125 5.49 -2.88 -3.41
N GLU A 126 4.26 -2.40 -3.61
CA GLU A 126 3.99 -1.09 -4.20
C GLU A 126 4.37 0.01 -3.19
N VAL A 127 5.07 1.04 -3.67
CA VAL A 127 5.38 2.26 -2.91
C VAL A 127 4.10 3.08 -2.83
N GLU A 128 3.29 2.78 -1.81
CA GLU A 128 2.02 3.42 -1.50
C GLU A 128 2.02 3.98 -0.07
N LYS A 129 0.99 4.76 0.28
CA LYS A 129 0.87 5.31 1.64
C LYS A 129 0.75 4.16 2.63
N PHE A 130 1.37 4.31 3.80
CA PHE A 130 1.33 3.26 4.84
C PHE A 130 -0.11 2.87 5.18
N GLN A 131 -1.02 3.84 5.25
CA GLN A 131 -2.45 3.63 5.51
C GLN A 131 -3.08 2.66 4.50
N ASP A 132 -2.76 2.78 3.21
CA ASP A 132 -3.26 1.89 2.15
C ASP A 132 -2.70 0.47 2.32
N GLN A 133 -1.40 0.33 2.59
CA GLN A 133 -0.78 -0.98 2.86
C GLN A 133 -1.42 -1.65 4.08
N PHE A 134 -1.68 -0.87 5.13
CA PHE A 134 -2.20 -1.37 6.39
C PHE A 134 -3.67 -1.78 6.28
N LEU A 135 -4.51 -1.03 5.55
CA LEU A 135 -5.89 -1.42 5.28
C LEU A 135 -5.95 -2.73 4.49
N ARG A 136 -5.11 -2.88 3.47
CA ARG A 136 -5.02 -4.11 2.66
C ARG A 136 -4.63 -5.34 3.50
N LEU A 137 -3.78 -5.17 4.51
CA LEU A 137 -3.47 -6.25 5.45
C LEU A 137 -4.74 -6.76 6.13
N PHE A 138 -5.63 -5.89 6.61
CA PHE A 138 -6.88 -6.31 7.26
C PHE A 138 -7.86 -6.96 6.29
N GLU A 139 -8.02 -6.38 5.09
CA GLU A 139 -8.93 -6.91 4.08
C GLU A 139 -8.54 -8.34 3.65
N GLN A 140 -7.24 -8.61 3.55
CA GLN A 140 -6.73 -9.87 3.03
C GLN A 140 -6.27 -10.84 4.12
N SER A 141 -6.25 -10.42 5.39
CA SER A 141 -5.79 -11.25 6.51
C SER A 141 -6.51 -12.60 6.56
N ARG A 142 -7.81 -12.61 6.24
CA ARG A 142 -8.64 -13.82 6.18
C ARG A 142 -8.22 -14.79 5.08
N VAL A 143 -7.80 -14.29 3.91
CA VAL A 143 -7.33 -15.12 2.79
C VAL A 143 -6.09 -15.91 3.18
N TYR A 144 -5.26 -15.32 4.03
CA TYR A 144 -4.03 -15.92 4.54
C TYR A 144 -4.23 -16.65 5.89
N GLY A 145 -5.44 -16.71 6.44
CA GLY A 145 -5.65 -17.33 7.76
C GLY A 145 -4.88 -16.63 8.90
N ILE A 146 -4.60 -15.32 8.77
CA ILE A 146 -3.89 -14.51 9.75
C ILE A 146 -4.88 -13.57 10.44
N ALA A 147 -4.98 -13.67 11.75
CA ALA A 147 -5.66 -12.69 12.58
C ALA A 147 -4.69 -11.53 12.90
N VAL A 148 -5.17 -10.30 12.72
CA VAL A 148 -4.40 -9.09 12.99
C VAL A 148 -5.11 -8.30 14.08
N ASN A 149 -4.36 -7.94 15.12
CA ASN A 149 -4.80 -7.03 16.17
C ASN A 149 -3.98 -5.74 16.08
N TYR A 150 -4.65 -4.59 16.21
CA TYR A 150 -4.05 -3.28 16.25
C TYR A 150 -4.56 -2.56 17.49
N SER A 151 -3.67 -2.18 18.40
CA SER A 151 -4.05 -1.57 19.68
C SER A 151 -3.23 -0.31 19.98
N TRP A 152 -3.92 0.71 20.50
CA TRP A 152 -3.30 1.92 21.04
C TRP A 152 -2.99 1.81 22.52
N ASP A 153 -3.54 0.80 23.17
CA ASP A 153 -3.42 0.64 24.61
C ASP A 153 -2.68 -0.65 24.95
N ASP A 154 -2.09 -0.66 26.13
CA ASP A 154 -1.73 -1.88 26.84
C ASP A 154 -2.77 -2.16 27.92
N PHE A 155 -3.11 -3.44 28.07
CA PHE A 155 -4.01 -3.91 29.12
C PHE A 155 -3.24 -4.86 30.01
N GLU A 156 -3.05 -4.47 31.27
CA GLU A 156 -2.44 -5.32 32.29
C GLU A 156 -3.52 -6.22 32.91
N PRO A 157 -3.54 -7.54 32.62
CA PRO A 157 -4.63 -8.40 33.06
C PRO A 157 -4.73 -8.56 34.58
N THR A 158 -3.62 -8.36 35.30
CA THR A 158 -3.58 -8.54 36.76
C THR A 158 -4.18 -7.36 37.52
N THR A 159 -3.97 -6.14 37.05
CA THR A 159 -4.47 -4.90 37.68
C THR A 159 -5.75 -4.38 37.02
N GLY A 160 -6.03 -4.80 35.77
CA GLY A 160 -7.09 -4.25 34.94
C GLY A 160 -6.76 -2.85 34.40
N GLU A 161 -5.52 -2.40 34.55
CA GLU A 161 -5.09 -1.07 34.12
C GLU A 161 -4.93 -1.00 32.60
N ILE A 162 -5.40 0.10 32.02
CA ILE A 162 -5.25 0.41 30.60
C ILE A 162 -4.32 1.61 30.50
N THR A 163 -3.15 1.41 29.90
CA THR A 163 -2.17 2.47 29.69
C THR A 163 -2.04 2.77 28.20
N PRO A 164 -2.17 4.04 27.77
CA PRO A 164 -2.00 4.40 26.37
C PRO A 164 -0.54 4.19 25.95
N ARG A 165 -0.33 3.70 24.73
CA ARG A 165 0.97 3.55 24.09
C ARG A 165 1.30 4.80 23.28
N LEU A 166 2.58 5.15 23.25
CA LEU A 166 3.07 6.19 22.34
C LEU A 166 3.02 5.75 20.87
N TYR A 167 3.26 4.47 20.63
CA TYR A 167 3.16 3.84 19.32
C TYR A 167 2.15 2.71 19.37
N PRO A 168 1.23 2.61 18.40
CA PRO A 168 0.29 1.51 18.37
C PRO A 168 1.02 0.21 18.06
N GLN A 169 0.49 -0.88 18.60
CA GLN A 169 1.05 -2.21 18.43
C GLN A 169 0.25 -3.00 17.40
N VAL A 170 0.94 -3.61 16.45
CA VAL A 170 0.36 -4.66 15.60
C VAL A 170 0.76 -6.03 16.13
N ARG A 171 -0.21 -6.93 16.27
CA ARG A 171 0.02 -8.34 16.61
C ARG A 171 -0.59 -9.25 15.57
N MET A 172 0.16 -10.28 15.18
CA MET A 172 -0.28 -11.27 14.18
C MET A 172 -0.36 -12.66 14.78
N PHE A 173 -1.45 -13.38 14.48
CA PHE A 173 -1.71 -14.72 14.98
C PHE A 173 -2.21 -15.61 13.85
N SER A 174 -1.73 -16.84 13.78
CA SER A 174 -2.26 -17.85 12.88
C SER A 174 -2.01 -19.24 13.44
N LYS A 175 -2.87 -20.20 13.07
CA LYS A 175 -2.61 -21.63 13.27
C LYS A 175 -1.86 -22.26 12.10
N GLU A 176 -1.83 -21.59 10.95
CA GLU A 176 -1.28 -22.09 9.70
C GLU A 176 0.18 -21.67 9.50
N TYR A 177 0.59 -20.54 10.10
CA TYR A 177 1.93 -19.99 9.94
C TYR A 177 2.81 -20.28 11.17
N PRO A 178 4.07 -20.70 10.97
CA PRO A 178 5.07 -20.73 12.03
C PRO A 178 5.26 -19.36 12.70
N GLN A 179 5.48 -19.36 14.02
CA GLN A 179 5.60 -18.12 14.80
C GLN A 179 6.72 -17.20 14.31
N HIS A 180 7.88 -17.75 13.92
CA HIS A 180 9.00 -16.92 13.43
C HIS A 180 8.67 -16.20 12.12
N LEU A 181 7.81 -16.76 11.28
CA LEU A 181 7.33 -16.09 10.07
C LEU A 181 6.33 -14.99 10.41
N LEU A 182 5.41 -15.25 11.35
CA LEU A 182 4.48 -14.25 11.86
C LEU A 182 5.23 -13.07 12.51
N ASP A 183 6.27 -13.35 13.29
CA ASP A 183 7.10 -12.33 13.93
C ASP A 183 7.78 -11.43 12.87
N ARG A 184 8.33 -12.01 11.80
CA ARG A 184 8.93 -11.24 10.69
C ARG A 184 7.91 -10.38 9.95
N MET A 185 6.70 -10.93 9.70
CA MET A 185 5.63 -10.17 9.05
C MET A 185 5.09 -9.06 9.97
N GLN A 186 4.93 -9.34 11.25
CA GLN A 186 4.51 -8.36 12.26
C GLN A 186 5.52 -7.22 12.34
N ASP A 187 6.81 -7.53 12.44
CA ASP A 187 7.88 -6.55 12.51
C ASP A 187 7.90 -5.64 11.29
N TYR A 188 7.63 -6.16 10.08
CA TYR A 188 7.49 -5.32 8.90
C TYR A 188 6.46 -4.19 9.10
N TYR A 189 5.25 -4.53 9.55
CA TYR A 189 4.20 -3.54 9.76
C TYR A 189 4.50 -2.67 10.99
N GLN A 190 5.05 -3.23 12.06
CA GLN A 190 5.41 -2.47 13.26
C GLN A 190 6.49 -1.44 12.99
N LEU A 191 7.49 -1.77 12.16
CA LEU A 191 8.53 -0.83 11.72
C LEU A 191 7.92 0.32 10.93
N ARG A 192 6.97 0.05 10.03
CA ARG A 192 6.25 1.08 9.26
C ARG A 192 5.40 1.99 10.16
N ILE A 193 4.76 1.43 11.18
CA ILE A 193 4.04 2.19 12.21
C ILE A 193 5.03 3.11 12.96
N ILE A 194 6.14 2.56 13.45
CA ILE A 194 7.12 3.36 14.19
C ILE A 194 7.66 4.49 13.31
N GLU A 195 7.96 4.22 12.04
CA GLU A 195 8.41 5.23 11.07
C GLU A 195 7.37 6.34 10.88
N GLU A 196 6.10 6.00 10.67
CA GLU A 196 5.01 6.97 10.46
C GLU A 196 4.77 7.88 11.69
N PHE A 197 4.81 7.29 12.89
CA PHE A 197 4.51 8.01 14.14
C PHE A 197 5.75 8.62 14.82
N SER A 198 6.94 8.30 14.33
CA SER A 198 8.16 8.99 14.77
C SER A 198 8.22 10.36 14.10
N PRO A 199 8.67 11.43 14.80
CA PRO A 199 8.72 12.77 14.23
C PRO A 199 9.53 12.79 12.92
N ASN A 200 8.83 13.01 11.81
CA ASN A 200 9.38 13.12 10.47
C ASN A 200 10.16 14.43 10.30
N SER A 201 11.42 14.49 10.74
CA SER A 201 12.41 15.46 10.27
C SER A 201 13.81 15.19 10.86
N ILE A 202 14.67 14.57 10.06
CA ILE A 202 16.14 14.62 10.24
C ILE A 202 16.65 16.05 9.97
N SER A 203 15.85 16.89 9.30
CA SER A 203 16.14 18.30 9.00
C SER A 203 16.11 19.24 10.22
N ASP A 204 15.56 18.81 11.34
CA ASP A 204 15.54 19.57 12.59
C ASP A 204 16.07 18.70 13.73
N ILE A 205 17.40 18.63 13.82
CA ILE A 205 18.17 17.91 14.84
C ILE A 205 17.71 18.22 16.28
N LYS A 206 17.00 19.33 16.51
CA LYS A 206 16.41 19.69 17.81
C LYS A 206 15.16 18.87 18.19
N LEU A 207 14.43 18.35 17.20
CA LEU A 207 13.28 17.45 17.40
C LEU A 207 13.71 15.98 17.45
N PHE A 208 14.85 15.65 16.87
CA PHE A 208 15.61 14.45 17.17
C PHE A 208 16.35 14.61 18.51
N GLN A 209 15.60 14.86 19.59
CA GLN A 209 16.13 14.51 20.89
C GLN A 209 16.43 13.01 20.79
N THR A 210 17.69 12.62 20.99
CA THR A 210 18.05 11.22 21.21
C THR A 210 16.94 10.65 22.07
N PRO A 211 16.16 9.64 21.62
CA PRO A 211 15.17 9.04 22.49
C PRO A 211 15.92 8.75 23.77
N SER A 212 15.38 9.17 24.91
CA SER A 212 15.94 8.69 26.16
C SER A 212 16.10 7.17 26.03
N ASP A 213 17.13 6.59 26.63
CA ASP A 213 17.31 5.12 26.54
C ASP A 213 16.01 4.39 26.94
N VAL A 214 15.20 5.02 27.79
CA VAL A 214 13.82 4.64 28.12
C VAL A 214 12.91 4.54 26.88
N LEU A 215 12.76 5.62 26.10
CA LEU A 215 11.93 5.63 24.89
C LEU A 215 12.44 4.65 23.83
N LEU A 216 13.76 4.55 23.63
CA LEU A 216 14.33 3.58 22.71
C LEU A 216 14.00 2.14 23.16
N ASN A 217 14.14 1.85 24.45
CA ASN A 217 13.82 0.53 25.00
C ASN A 217 12.33 0.21 24.83
N GLU A 218 11.43 1.17 25.05
CA GLU A 218 9.99 1.02 24.82
C GLU A 218 9.70 0.65 23.36
N ILE A 219 10.25 1.40 22.40
CA ILE A 219 10.09 1.12 20.95
C ILE A 219 10.61 -0.29 20.61
N LEU A 220 11.78 -0.68 21.15
CA LEU A 220 12.38 -1.99 20.90
C LEU A 220 11.53 -3.16 21.44
N THR A 221 10.63 -2.92 22.40
CA THR A 221 9.70 -3.96 22.89
C THR A 221 8.57 -4.27 21.92
N LEU A 222 8.31 -3.39 20.95
CA LEU A 222 7.21 -3.54 20.00
C LEU A 222 7.53 -4.53 18.88
N VAL A 223 8.82 -4.72 18.59
CA VAL A 223 9.31 -5.65 17.57
C VAL A 223 9.84 -6.95 18.21
N LYS A 224 9.81 -8.04 17.44
CA LYS A 224 10.10 -9.40 17.90
C LYS A 224 11.52 -9.84 17.53
N THR A 225 11.95 -9.58 16.31
CA THR A 225 13.20 -10.07 15.73
C THR A 225 14.39 -9.15 16.06
N GLU A 226 15.59 -9.74 16.15
CA GLU A 226 16.81 -8.95 16.36
C GLU A 226 17.16 -8.07 15.14
N ASP A 227 16.77 -8.49 13.93
CA ASP A 227 16.94 -7.69 12.73
C ASP A 227 16.13 -6.39 12.81
N ALA A 228 14.86 -6.46 13.22
CA ALA A 228 14.03 -5.27 13.41
C ALA A 228 14.53 -4.37 14.55
N LYS A 229 15.03 -4.96 15.65
CA LYS A 229 15.65 -4.18 16.74
C LYS A 229 16.92 -3.46 16.27
N LYS A 230 17.74 -4.12 15.46
CA LYS A 230 18.94 -3.52 14.87
C LYS A 230 18.58 -2.38 13.92
N GLU A 231 17.51 -2.55 13.14
CA GLU A 231 16.97 -1.54 12.24
C GLU A 231 16.56 -0.28 13.00
N ILE A 232 15.73 -0.41 14.04
CA ILE A 232 15.30 0.70 14.91
C ILE A 232 16.51 1.43 15.53
N ARG A 233 17.47 0.67 16.08
CA ARG A 233 18.69 1.25 16.65
C ARG A 233 19.48 2.05 15.61
N SER A 234 19.41 1.70 14.33
CA SER A 234 20.11 2.42 13.26
C SER A 234 19.49 3.78 12.96
N TRP A 235 18.16 3.90 13.04
CA TRP A 235 17.43 5.16 12.85
C TRP A 235 17.85 6.18 13.91
N PHE A 236 17.96 5.74 15.16
CA PHE A 236 18.31 6.61 16.30
C PHE A 236 19.81 6.88 16.46
N ARG A 237 20.65 6.29 15.59
CA ARG A 237 22.11 6.52 15.53
C ARG A 237 22.54 7.37 14.33
N GLY A 238 21.59 8.04 13.66
CA GLY A 238 21.87 9.01 12.60
C GLY A 238 22.00 8.44 11.19
N LYS A 239 21.56 7.20 10.93
CA LYS A 239 21.39 6.69 9.55
C LYS A 239 19.96 6.93 9.06
N LYS A 240 19.83 7.31 7.77
CA LYS A 240 18.53 7.43 7.08
C LYS A 240 17.73 6.12 7.18
N SER A 241 16.42 6.24 7.26
CA SER A 241 15.46 5.11 7.19
C SER A 241 15.81 4.14 6.05
N VAL A 242 15.67 2.83 6.27
CA VAL A 242 15.89 1.81 5.21
C VAL A 242 14.77 1.81 4.15
N PHE A 243 13.58 2.30 4.48
CA PHE A 243 12.54 2.53 3.47
C PHE A 243 12.89 3.73 2.57
N ALA A 244 13.58 4.74 3.13
CA ALA A 244 14.16 5.83 2.35
C ALA A 244 15.41 5.41 1.55
N SER A 245 16.27 4.53 2.09
CA SER A 245 17.44 4.03 1.34
C SER A 245 17.06 3.08 0.21
N ALA A 246 16.00 2.28 0.36
CA ALA A 246 15.44 1.48 -0.72
C ALA A 246 14.92 2.33 -1.89
N LEU A 247 14.51 3.58 -1.63
CA LEU A 247 14.16 4.58 -2.66
C LEU A 247 15.40 5.30 -3.23
N GLU A 248 16.49 5.44 -2.46
CA GLU A 248 17.74 6.08 -2.91
C GLU A 248 18.65 5.15 -3.71
N GLU A 249 18.65 3.83 -3.44
CA GLU A 249 19.33 2.81 -4.27
C GLU A 249 18.69 2.62 -5.66
N MET A 250 17.62 3.36 -5.95
CA MET A 250 16.89 3.38 -7.23
C MET A 250 17.18 4.64 -8.08
N LYS A 251 18.15 5.47 -7.71
CA LYS A 251 18.70 6.55 -8.56
C LYS A 251 20.02 6.13 -9.19
#